data_AF-A0A8S2RS99-F1
#
_entry.id   AF-A0A8S2RS99-F1
#
_cell.length_a   1.000
_cell.length_b   1.000
_cell.length_c   1.000
_cell.angle_alpha   90.00
_cell.angle_beta   90.00
_cell.angle_gamma   90.00
#
_symmetry.space_group_name_H-M   'P 1'
#
loop_
_entity.id
_entity.type
_entity.pdbx_description
1 polymer ?
#
loop_
_entity_poly.entity_id
_entity_poly.type
_entity_poly.pdbx_seq_one_letter_code
_entity_poly.pdbx_strand_id
1 'polypeptide(L)'
;MIYSVLNETTFFQGISNYLDYFKYSNAVQDELWAFLTNVTSPITLGGYTIKQIMDTWTLQEGYPVLMVTRNYNDNTLILKQKRFLLDP
;
A
#
# COMPACT_ATOMS: atom_id res chain seq x y z
N MET A 1 -4.20 2.28 5.94
CA MET A 1 -3.77 1.09 5.15
C MET A 1 -2.27 0.90 5.22
N ILE A 2 -1.43 1.81 4.72
CA ILE A 2 0.01 1.57 4.67
C ILE A 2 0.64 1.34 6.05
N TYR A 3 0.17 2.04 7.08
CA TYR A 3 0.58 1.83 8.47
C TYR A 3 0.33 0.40 8.99
N SER A 4 -0.74 -0.27 8.55
CA SER A 4 -1.06 -1.64 8.97
C SER A 4 -0.41 -2.71 8.09
N VAL A 5 -0.06 -2.32 6.87
CA VAL A 5 0.71 -3.16 5.93
C VAL A 5 2.18 -3.16 6.32
N LEU A 6 2.67 -2.03 6.81
CA LEU A 6 3.95 -1.89 7.46
C LEU A 6 3.81 -2.21 8.95
N ASN A 7 4.93 -2.48 9.61
CA ASN A 7 4.95 -2.50 11.07
C ASN A 7 5.13 -1.07 11.59
N GLU A 8 4.67 -0.81 12.82
CA GLU A 8 4.73 0.51 13.47
C GLU A 8 6.15 1.11 13.42
N THR A 9 7.15 0.32 13.81
CA THR A 9 8.55 0.75 13.88
C THR A 9 9.08 1.16 12.50
N THR A 10 8.82 0.34 11.48
CA THR A 10 9.24 0.58 10.09
C THR A 10 8.58 1.81 9.50
N PHE A 11 7.27 2.00 9.78
CA PHE A 11 6.54 3.17 9.31
C PHE A 11 7.10 4.46 9.93
N PHE A 12 7.19 4.54 11.26
CA PHE A 12 7.65 5.76 11.92
C PHE A 12 9.12 6.07 11.61
N GLN A 13 9.97 5.06 11.49
CA GLN A 13 11.37 5.26 11.08
C GLN A 13 11.45 5.83 9.65
N GLY A 14 10.66 5.30 8.70
CA GLY A 14 10.62 5.83 7.33
C GLY A 14 10.09 7.27 7.26
N ILE A 15 9.06 7.58 8.05
CA ILE A 15 8.52 8.95 8.14
C ILE A 15 9.52 9.90 8.78
N SER A 16 10.20 9.50 9.86
CA SER A 16 11.23 10.33 10.50
C SER A 16 12.34 10.67 9.52
N ASN A 17 12.90 9.67 8.84
CA ASN A 17 13.96 9.88 7.85
C ASN A 17 13.53 10.80 6.72
N TYR A 18 12.29 10.65 6.23
CA TYR A 18 11.72 11.50 5.19
C TYR A 18 11.59 12.96 5.66
N LEU A 19 11.03 13.19 6.85
CA LEU A 19 10.86 14.54 7.40
C LEU A 19 12.19 15.21 7.72
N ASP A 20 13.17 14.45 8.21
CA ASP A 20 14.52 14.95 8.49
C ASP A 20 15.26 15.36 7.21
N TYR A 21 15.09 14.58 6.13
CA TYR A 21 15.72 14.86 4.83
C TYR A 21 15.11 16.07 4.12
N PHE A 22 13.77 16.17 4.09
CA PHE A 22 13.06 17.27 3.41
C PHE A 22 12.77 18.47 4.31
N LYS A 23 13.43 18.53 5.47
CA LYS A 23 13.25 19.62 6.42
C LYS A 23 13.52 20.97 5.74
N TYR A 24 12.53 21.87 5.80
CA TYR A 24 12.58 23.20 5.17
C TYR A 24 12.66 23.19 3.62
N SER A 25 12.33 22.07 2.98
CA SER A 25 12.29 21.93 1.52
C SER A 25 10.92 21.41 1.06
N ASN A 26 10.78 21.21 -0.25
CA ASN A 26 9.64 20.55 -0.87
C ASN A 26 9.96 19.09 -1.15
N ALA A 27 8.91 18.28 -1.21
CA ALA A 27 9.02 16.88 -1.55
C ALA A 27 7.88 16.46 -2.47
N VAL A 28 8.12 15.42 -3.26
CA VAL A 28 7.12 14.78 -4.13
C VAL A 28 6.77 13.39 -3.61
N GLN A 29 5.61 12.90 -4.03
CA GLN A 29 5.07 11.61 -3.57
C GLN A 29 6.05 10.43 -3.78
N ASP A 30 6.79 10.41 -4.89
CA ASP A 30 7.74 9.32 -5.18
C ASP A 30 8.87 9.23 -4.16
N GLU A 31 9.27 10.36 -3.58
CA GLU A 31 10.33 10.40 -2.56
C GLU A 31 9.83 9.77 -1.25
N LEU A 32 8.58 10.04 -0.85
CA LEU A 32 7.97 9.39 0.32
C LEU A 32 8.00 7.86 0.18
N TRP A 33 7.64 7.34 -0.99
CA TRP A 33 7.66 5.89 -1.23
C TRP A 33 9.07 5.32 -1.26
N ALA A 34 10.06 6.06 -1.74
CA ALA A 34 11.46 5.64 -1.71
C ALA A 34 11.98 5.50 -0.28
N PHE A 35 11.70 6.47 0.60
CA PHE A 35 12.08 6.42 2.00
C PHE A 35 11.42 5.25 2.73
N LEU A 36 10.11 5.04 2.53
CA LEU A 36 9.40 3.91 3.12
C LEU A 36 9.92 2.57 2.58
N THR A 37 10.19 2.46 1.27
CA THR A 37 10.71 1.24 0.64
C THR A 37 12.11 0.88 1.16
N ASN A 38 12.96 1.87 1.41
CA ASN A 38 14.32 1.67 1.90
C ASN A 38 14.33 1.09 3.33
N VAL A 39 13.48 1.61 4.22
CA VAL A 39 13.36 1.08 5.58
C VAL A 39 12.70 -0.32 5.59
N THR A 40 11.94 -0.65 4.56
CA THR A 40 11.28 -1.95 4.39
C THR A 40 12.09 -2.95 3.56
N SER A 41 13.36 -2.71 3.22
CA SER A 41 14.11 -3.47 2.21
C SER A 41 14.12 -5.03 2.36
N PRO A 42 13.86 -5.67 3.53
CA PRO A 42 13.61 -7.11 3.59
C PRO A 42 12.13 -7.55 3.46
N ILE A 43 11.16 -6.63 3.52
CA ILE A 43 9.71 -6.87 3.43
C ILE A 43 9.22 -6.45 2.04
N THR A 44 9.42 -7.30 1.04
CA THR A 44 8.64 -7.21 -0.21
C THR A 44 7.29 -7.88 0.02
N LEU A 45 6.20 -7.12 -0.10
CA LEU A 45 4.85 -7.67 -0.01
C LEU A 45 4.58 -8.48 -1.28
N GLY A 46 4.85 -9.79 -1.24
CA GLY A 46 4.67 -10.68 -2.39
C GLY A 46 5.51 -10.31 -3.61
N GLY A 47 6.69 -9.72 -3.42
CA GLY A 47 7.60 -9.30 -4.50
C GLY A 47 7.38 -7.89 -5.04
N TYR A 48 6.45 -7.12 -4.48
CA TYR A 48 6.19 -5.74 -4.88
C TYR A 48 6.81 -4.73 -3.90
N THR A 49 7.25 -3.59 -4.43
CA THR A 49 7.70 -2.44 -3.64
C THR A 49 6.52 -1.65 -3.09
N ILE A 50 6.77 -0.87 -2.03
CA ILE A 50 5.73 0.03 -1.47
C ILE A 50 5.24 1.03 -2.52
N LYS A 51 6.14 1.53 -3.38
CA LYS A 51 5.76 2.39 -4.51
C LYS A 51 4.74 1.70 -5.42
N GLN A 52 5.02 0.48 -5.87
CA GLN A 52 4.14 -0.25 -6.78
C GLN A 52 2.74 -0.45 -6.19
N ILE A 53 2.64 -0.71 -4.89
CA ILE A 53 1.35 -0.83 -4.22
C ILE A 53 0.67 0.54 -4.14
N MET A 54 1.37 1.57 -3.65
CA MET A 54 0.77 2.88 -3.41
C MET A 54 0.40 3.62 -4.69
N ASP A 55 1.08 3.39 -5.81
CA ASP A 55 0.69 3.91 -7.11
C ASP A 55 -0.73 3.43 -7.48
N THR A 56 -1.10 2.17 -7.16
CA THR A 56 -2.46 1.66 -7.40
C THR A 56 -3.54 2.33 -6.55
N TRP A 57 -3.18 2.88 -5.39
CA TRP A 57 -4.10 3.55 -4.47
C TRP A 57 -4.17 5.07 -4.65
N THR A 58 -3.12 5.68 -5.19
CA THR A 58 -2.99 7.15 -5.27
C THR A 58 -3.21 7.71 -6.68
N LEU A 59 -2.93 6.92 -7.72
CA LEU A 59 -3.05 7.36 -9.11
C LEU A 59 -4.35 6.89 -9.79
N GLN A 60 -5.11 6.00 -9.14
CA GLN A 60 -6.37 5.48 -9.67
C GLN A 60 -7.56 6.04 -8.89
N GLU A 61 -8.58 6.50 -9.58
CA GLU A 61 -9.78 7.04 -8.95
C GLU A 61 -10.70 5.96 -8.39
N GLY A 62 -11.30 6.25 -7.24
CA GLY A 62 -12.24 5.37 -6.56
C GLY A 62 -11.54 4.36 -5.65
N TYR A 63 -12.27 3.31 -5.28
CA TYR A 63 -11.77 2.25 -4.42
C TYR A 63 -12.30 0.89 -4.86
N PRO A 64 -11.57 -0.21 -4.60
CA PRO A 64 -12.01 -1.54 -4.96
C PRO A 64 -13.07 -2.07 -3.99
N VAL A 65 -13.97 -2.91 -4.49
CA VAL A 65 -14.77 -3.84 -3.70
C VAL A 65 -14.22 -5.25 -3.87
N LEU A 66 -14.02 -5.94 -2.75
CA LEU A 66 -13.61 -7.35 -2.74
C LEU A 66 -14.84 -8.24 -2.66
N MET A 67 -15.01 -9.07 -3.70
CA MET A 67 -15.99 -10.13 -3.74
C MET A 67 -15.37 -11.42 -3.22
N VAL A 68 -15.95 -11.96 -2.16
CA VAL A 68 -15.52 -13.21 -1.53
C VAL A 68 -16.58 -14.27 -1.78
N THR A 69 -16.24 -15.30 -2.56
CA THR A 69 -17.09 -16.46 -2.77
C THR A 69 -16.50 -17.64 -2.00
N ARG A 70 -17.26 -18.17 -1.04
CA ARG A 70 -16.86 -19.35 -0.26
C ARG A 70 -17.47 -20.60 -0.86
N ASN A 71 -16.66 -21.61 -1.12
CA ASN A 71 -17.11 -22.94 -1.47
C ASN A 71 -16.85 -23.87 -0.27
N TYR A 72 -17.92 -24.19 0.45
CA TYR A 72 -17.85 -25.00 1.66
C TYR A 72 -17.62 -26.49 1.39
N ASN A 73 -17.98 -26.98 0.21
CA ASN A 73 -17.79 -28.38 -0.17
C ASN A 73 -16.30 -28.67 -0.37
N ASP A 74 -15.61 -27.76 -1.06
CA ASP A 74 -14.18 -27.89 -1.36
C ASP A 74 -13.30 -27.15 -0.34
N ASN A 75 -13.90 -26.54 0.68
CA ASN A 75 -13.25 -25.69 1.69
C ASN A 75 -12.33 -24.61 1.07
N THR A 76 -12.79 -23.97 -0.02
CA THR A 76 -12.01 -22.99 -0.78
C THR A 76 -12.63 -21.59 -0.76
N LEU A 77 -11.79 -20.58 -0.97
CA LEU A 77 -12.17 -19.17 -1.04
C LEU A 77 -11.72 -18.59 -2.37
N ILE A 78 -12.64 -17.99 -3.11
CA ILE A 78 -12.34 -17.24 -4.34
C ILE A 78 -12.49 -15.75 -4.02
N LEU A 79 -11.42 -14.99 -4.24
CA LEU A 79 -11.37 -13.54 -4.08
C LEU A 79 -11.30 -12.89 -5.46
N LYS A 80 -12.19 -11.94 -5.72
CA LYS A 80 -12.17 -11.10 -6.92
C LYS A 80 -12.25 -9.63 -6.53
N GLN A 81 -11.47 -8.76 -7.16
CA GLN A 81 -11.60 -7.31 -6.96
C GLN A 81 -12.19 -6.64 -8.21
N LYS A 82 -13.01 -5.61 -8.00
CA LYS A 82 -13.48 -4.68 -9.04
C LYS A 82 -13.60 -3.27 -8.48
N ARG A 83 -13.57 -2.23 -9.33
CA ARG A 83 -13.88 -0.86 -8.90
C ARG A 83 -15.31 -0.80 -8.36
N PHE A 84 -15.51 -0.15 -7.21
CA PHE A 84 -16.83 0.12 -6.67
C PHE A 84 -17.44 1.35 -7.35
N LEU A 85 -18.69 1.23 -7.79
CA LEU A 85 -19.51 2.30 -8.33
C LEU A 85 -20.88 2.23 -7.64
N LEU A 86 -21.41 3.36 -7.17
CA LEU A 86 -22.70 3.43 -6.48
C LEU A 86 -23.85 3.12 -7.45
N ASP A 87 -23.76 3.69 -8.65
CA ASP A 87 -24.59 3.35 -9.81
C ASP A 87 -23.68 2.83 -10.94
N PRO A 88 -23.91 1.61 -11.46
CA PRO A 88 -23.03 0.96 -12.44
C PRO A 88 -23.02 1.60 -13.84
#